data_AF-A0A661KAP1-F1
#
_entry.id   AF-A0A661KAP1-F1
#
_cell.length_a   1.000
_cell.length_b   1.000
_cell.length_c   1.000
_cell.angle_alpha   90.00
_cell.angle_beta   90.00
_cell.angle_gamma   90.00
#
_symmetry.space_group_name_H-M   'P 1'
#
loop_
_entity.id
_entity.type
_entity.pdbx_description
1 polymer ?
#
loop_
_entity_poly.entity_id
_entity_poly.type
_entity_poly.pdbx_seq_one_letter_code
_entity_poly.pdbx_strand_id
1 'polypeptide(L)'
;MLLLLWEKEEQGDKMETRCPFLKEERMAFCKAFPIKKMLPLDRLYLKDSLCLRGDYTQCPTYREKKGDMVSGKRVCPFLEVESVIYCEVYPIKKMIPASCYKLECPCTTEAYIDCPAYQKIAQGDIPPAAEAVRVRGFLLDDTVYYHKGHIWLQRVDGKLRLGLDDFGQWLLGEIKEVVLPNRGGKIISGRPLLKFRCAQGTAEISSPLNGIVVGINEGLREDSSLINIDPYGQGWLLEVRPAKGELARLNQEEFLYGSNARSWLEKEVDRLHYILQTEIGVTMGDGGNLSRNLQEVMAPRQWGLLIKTFLERKEG
;
A
#
# COMPACT_ATOMS: atom_id res chain seq x y z
N MET A 1 21.82 43.98 -9.14
CA MET A 1 20.96 44.88 -8.36
C MET A 1 19.55 44.63 -8.86
N LEU A 2 18.83 43.67 -8.25
CA LEU A 2 17.71 43.93 -7.30
C LEU A 2 16.58 44.66 -8.05
N LEU A 3 15.35 44.17 -8.22
CA LEU A 3 14.41 43.42 -7.38
C LEU A 3 13.29 42.92 -8.33
N LEU A 4 12.83 41.67 -8.24
CA LEU A 4 11.60 41.26 -7.55
C LEU A 4 10.36 42.10 -7.93
N LEU A 5 9.35 41.44 -8.51
CA LEU A 5 7.98 41.45 -7.99
C LEU A 5 7.20 40.33 -8.67
N TRP A 6 7.12 39.20 -7.97
CA TRP A 6 6.14 38.15 -8.18
C TRP A 6 4.73 38.74 -8.03
N GLU A 7 3.89 38.52 -9.03
CA GLU A 7 2.44 38.60 -8.87
C GLU A 7 2.03 37.51 -7.88
N LYS A 8 1.77 37.92 -6.64
CA LYS A 8 1.00 37.13 -5.69
C LYS A 8 -0.41 36.98 -6.25
N GLU A 9 -0.72 35.81 -6.81
CA GLU A 9 -2.09 35.33 -6.81
C GLU A 9 -2.48 35.07 -5.35
N GLU A 10 -3.22 36.02 -4.77
CA GLU A 10 -3.98 35.83 -3.54
C GLU A 10 -5.10 34.81 -3.80
N GLN A 11 -4.76 33.52 -3.75
CA GLN A 11 -5.74 32.50 -3.44
C GLN A 11 -6.00 32.55 -1.94
N GLY A 12 -7.07 33.27 -1.56
CA GLY A 12 -7.62 33.18 -0.22
C GLY A 12 -7.94 31.72 0.10
N ASP A 13 -7.22 31.18 1.07
CA ASP A 13 -7.37 29.83 1.61
C ASP A 13 -8.81 29.66 2.09
N LYS A 14 -9.63 28.90 1.34
CA LYS A 14 -10.95 28.50 1.82
C LYS A 14 -10.69 27.47 2.92
N MET A 15 -10.65 27.94 4.17
CA MET A 15 -10.48 27.09 5.33
C MET A 15 -11.52 25.95 5.28
N GLU A 16 -11.03 24.71 5.16
CA GLU A 16 -11.91 23.55 5.07
C GLU A 16 -12.68 23.41 6.39
N THR A 17 -14.00 23.19 6.34
CA THR A 17 -14.84 23.09 7.55
C THR A 17 -14.64 21.78 8.33
N ARG A 18 -13.67 20.95 7.93
CA ARG A 18 -13.35 19.64 8.48
C ARG A 18 -11.87 19.33 8.24
N CYS A 19 -11.33 18.38 9.01
CA CYS A 19 -9.95 17.93 8.87
C CYS A 19 -9.69 17.35 7.46
N PRO A 20 -8.61 17.76 6.76
CA PRO A 20 -8.26 17.22 5.44
C PRO A 20 -7.87 15.73 5.49
N PHE A 21 -7.42 15.24 6.65
CA PHE A 21 -7.01 13.85 6.85
C PHE A 21 -8.15 12.95 7.35
N LEU A 22 -9.37 13.46 7.47
CA LEU A 22 -10.54 12.66 7.82
C LEU A 22 -11.06 11.96 6.56
N LYS A 23 -10.91 10.63 6.52
CA LYS A 23 -11.43 9.81 5.42
C LYS A 23 -12.76 9.19 5.80
N GLU A 24 -13.64 9.05 4.82
CA GLU A 24 -14.91 8.32 4.93
C GLU A 24 -14.86 7.11 3.99
N GLU A 25 -15.16 5.92 4.52
CA GLU A 25 -15.12 4.66 3.79
C GLU A 25 -16.40 3.86 4.08
N ARG A 26 -16.94 3.18 3.06
CA ARG A 26 -18.14 2.33 3.22
C ARG A 26 -17.73 0.95 3.65
N MET A 27 -18.26 0.50 4.79
CA MET A 27 -17.94 -0.80 5.36
C MET A 27 -19.18 -1.67 5.37
N ALA A 28 -19.05 -2.90 4.88
CA ALA A 28 -20.04 -3.95 5.01
C ALA A 28 -19.81 -4.78 6.29
N PHE A 29 -20.87 -5.25 6.92
CA PHE A 29 -20.78 -6.21 8.03
C PHE A 29 -22.00 -7.14 8.05
N CYS A 30 -21.87 -8.27 8.75
CA CYS A 30 -22.98 -9.20 8.98
C CYS A 30 -23.66 -8.87 10.32
N LYS A 31 -24.90 -8.40 10.29
CA LYS A 31 -25.66 -8.08 11.52
C LYS A 31 -26.06 -9.31 12.34
N ALA A 32 -26.06 -10.48 11.71
CA ALA A 32 -26.39 -11.74 12.35
C ALA A 32 -25.19 -12.38 13.07
N PHE A 33 -23.98 -11.90 12.78
CA PHE A 33 -22.77 -12.38 13.44
C PHE A 33 -22.61 -11.69 14.81
N PRO A 34 -22.22 -12.40 15.88
CA PRO A 34 -22.14 -11.84 17.23
C PRO A 34 -21.16 -10.67 17.38
N ILE A 35 -20.17 -10.59 16.49
CA ILE A 35 -19.14 -9.55 16.48
C ILE A 35 -19.32 -8.70 15.21
N LYS A 36 -19.40 -7.38 15.37
CA LYS A 36 -19.52 -6.46 14.23
C LYS A 36 -18.18 -6.34 13.48
N LYS A 37 -17.87 -7.34 12.64
CA LYS A 37 -16.68 -7.33 11.77
C LYS A 37 -16.98 -6.49 10.53
N MET A 38 -16.41 -5.29 10.49
CA MET A 38 -16.50 -4.38 9.36
C MET A 38 -15.48 -4.74 8.28
N LEU A 39 -15.93 -4.80 7.03
CA LEU A 39 -15.13 -5.12 5.84
C LEU A 39 -15.34 -4.00 4.81
N PRO A 40 -14.29 -3.41 4.23
CA PRO A 40 -14.46 -2.39 3.19
C PRO A 40 -15.31 -2.92 2.03
N LEU A 41 -16.33 -2.15 1.63
CA LEU A 41 -17.32 -2.59 0.66
C LEU A 41 -16.72 -2.80 -0.73
N ASP A 42 -15.77 -1.95 -1.12
CA ASP A 42 -14.97 -2.03 -2.34
C ASP A 42 -14.04 -3.26 -2.37
N ARG A 43 -13.64 -3.74 -1.20
CA ARG A 43 -12.82 -4.96 -1.03
C ARG A 43 -13.62 -6.25 -0.97
N LEU A 44 -14.96 -6.18 -0.91
CA LEU A 44 -15.78 -7.37 -1.13
C LEU A 44 -15.68 -7.75 -2.61
N TYR A 45 -14.81 -8.70 -2.92
CA TYR A 45 -14.72 -9.30 -4.25
C TYR A 45 -16.12 -9.78 -4.65
N LEU A 46 -16.72 -9.09 -5.63
CA LEU A 46 -18.06 -9.41 -6.15
C LEU A 46 -18.16 -10.86 -6.65
N LYS A 47 -17.02 -11.48 -6.96
CA LYS A 47 -16.93 -12.87 -7.40
C LYS A 47 -16.87 -13.88 -6.25
N ASP A 48 -16.38 -13.54 -5.05
CA ASP A 48 -16.14 -14.55 -4.00
C ASP A 48 -17.00 -14.35 -2.74
N SER A 49 -17.69 -13.21 -2.62
CA SER A 49 -18.55 -12.95 -1.48
C SER A 49 -19.87 -13.72 -1.57
N LEU A 50 -20.00 -14.76 -0.74
CA LEU A 50 -21.26 -15.50 -0.51
C LEU A 50 -22.44 -14.56 -0.21
N CYS A 51 -22.17 -13.41 0.42
CA CYS A 51 -23.22 -12.48 0.79
C CYS A 51 -23.83 -11.72 -0.40
N LEU A 52 -23.11 -11.61 -1.53
CA LEU A 52 -23.49 -10.76 -2.66
C LEU A 52 -24.03 -11.52 -3.88
N ARG A 53 -23.88 -12.86 -3.94
CA ARG A 53 -24.21 -13.67 -5.15
C ARG A 53 -25.42 -14.60 -5.00
N GLY A 54 -26.19 -14.53 -3.91
CA GLY A 54 -27.37 -15.39 -3.69
C GLY A 54 -27.08 -16.77 -3.09
N ASP A 55 -25.81 -17.13 -3.05
CA ASP A 55 -25.17 -18.28 -2.41
C ASP A 55 -25.00 -18.12 -0.89
N TYR A 56 -25.45 -17.01 -0.31
CA TYR A 56 -25.51 -16.80 1.15
C TYR A 56 -26.32 -17.87 1.88
N THR A 57 -27.18 -18.60 1.17
CA THR A 57 -27.87 -19.79 1.69
C THR A 57 -26.92 -20.90 2.14
N GLN A 58 -25.66 -20.88 1.69
CA GLN A 58 -24.60 -21.78 2.10
C GLN A 58 -23.82 -21.29 3.33
N CYS A 59 -23.97 -20.02 3.72
CA CYS A 59 -23.30 -19.46 4.89
C CYS A 59 -23.83 -20.09 6.20
N PRO A 60 -22.96 -20.63 7.07
CA PRO A 60 -23.38 -21.24 8.35
C PRO A 60 -24.16 -20.27 9.24
N THR A 61 -23.68 -19.02 9.37
CA THR A 61 -24.34 -17.97 10.17
C THR A 61 -25.75 -17.66 9.63
N TYR A 62 -25.90 -17.62 8.31
CA TYR A 62 -27.23 -17.43 7.72
C TYR A 62 -28.14 -18.62 8.06
N ARG A 63 -27.68 -19.86 7.87
CA ARG A 63 -28.49 -21.07 8.15
C ARG A 63 -28.94 -21.16 9.61
N GLU A 64 -28.05 -20.82 10.54
CA GLU A 64 -28.35 -20.81 11.98
C GLU A 64 -29.38 -19.74 12.34
N LYS A 65 -29.34 -18.57 11.69
CA LYS A 65 -30.17 -17.41 12.04
C LYS A 65 -31.44 -17.24 11.19
N LYS A 66 -31.55 -17.96 10.06
CA LYS A 66 -32.65 -17.84 9.07
C LYS A 66 -34.01 -18.29 9.62
N GLY A 67 -34.05 -19.24 10.56
CA GLY A 67 -35.32 -19.91 10.90
C GLY A 67 -36.03 -20.39 9.63
N ASP A 68 -37.34 -20.13 9.52
CA ASP A 68 -38.17 -20.48 8.34
C ASP A 68 -38.14 -19.44 7.19
N MET A 69 -37.36 -18.36 7.27
CA MET A 69 -37.40 -17.29 6.26
C MET A 69 -36.69 -17.65 4.95
N VAL A 70 -37.42 -18.11 3.93
CA VAL A 70 -36.87 -18.23 2.57
C VAL A 70 -36.83 -16.86 1.88
N SER A 71 -35.68 -16.18 1.94
CA SER A 71 -35.43 -14.98 1.15
C SER A 71 -35.04 -15.35 -0.29
N GLY A 72 -35.82 -14.90 -1.28
CA GLY A 72 -35.49 -14.97 -2.71
C GLY A 72 -34.59 -13.82 -3.21
N LYS A 73 -33.97 -13.06 -2.30
CA LYS A 73 -33.11 -11.92 -2.64
C LYS A 73 -31.78 -12.39 -3.23
N ARG A 74 -31.21 -11.61 -4.15
CA ARG A 74 -29.85 -11.84 -4.69
C ARG A 74 -28.72 -11.53 -3.71
N VAL A 75 -29.02 -10.81 -2.63
CA VAL A 75 -28.05 -10.42 -1.59
C VAL A 75 -28.54 -10.92 -0.23
N CYS A 76 -27.59 -11.30 0.63
CA CYS A 76 -27.84 -11.76 1.99
C CYS A 76 -28.63 -10.71 2.78
N PRO A 77 -29.74 -11.08 3.44
CA PRO A 77 -30.54 -10.14 4.22
C PRO A 77 -29.86 -9.67 5.52
N PHE A 78 -28.78 -10.33 5.93
CA PHE A 78 -27.98 -9.93 7.09
C PHE A 78 -26.78 -9.04 6.75
N LEU A 79 -26.51 -8.82 5.46
CA LEU A 79 -25.47 -7.89 5.04
C LEU A 79 -25.97 -6.45 5.22
N GLU A 80 -25.25 -5.67 6.00
CA GLU A 80 -25.47 -4.24 6.16
C GLU A 80 -24.24 -3.46 5.72
N VAL A 81 -24.45 -2.23 5.27
CA VAL A 81 -23.40 -1.31 4.85
C VAL A 81 -23.54 -0.02 5.65
N GLU A 82 -22.45 0.43 6.25
CA GLU A 82 -22.37 1.65 7.04
C GLU A 82 -21.14 2.46 6.62
N SER A 83 -21.27 3.78 6.51
CA SER A 83 -20.12 4.66 6.36
C SER A 83 -19.39 4.75 7.69
N VAL A 84 -18.06 4.66 7.66
CA VAL A 84 -17.19 4.94 8.80
C VAL A 84 -16.24 6.07 8.44
N ILE A 85 -15.89 6.86 9.44
CA ILE A 85 -14.85 7.87 9.34
C ILE A 85 -13.62 7.41 10.12
N TYR A 86 -12.44 7.80 9.65
CA TYR A 86 -11.19 7.58 10.37
C TYR A 86 -10.12 8.61 10.00
N CYS A 87 -9.11 8.71 10.85
CA CYS A 87 -7.95 9.56 10.60
C CYS A 87 -6.92 8.83 9.71
N GLU A 88 -6.60 9.40 8.55
CA GLU A 88 -5.63 8.85 7.60
C GLU A 88 -4.20 8.87 8.14
N VAL A 89 -3.89 9.80 9.04
CA VAL A 89 -2.53 10.01 9.54
C VAL A 89 -2.28 9.32 10.87
N TYR A 90 -3.33 8.85 11.55
CA TYR A 90 -3.18 8.09 12.78
C TYR A 90 -2.72 6.65 12.47
N PRO A 91 -1.73 6.10 13.20
CA PRO A 91 -1.16 4.77 12.92
C PRO A 91 -2.18 3.63 13.04
N ILE A 92 -3.15 3.76 13.94
CA ILE A 92 -4.20 2.77 14.19
C ILE A 92 -5.52 3.30 13.64
N LYS A 93 -6.06 2.66 12.60
CA LYS A 93 -7.34 3.05 12.01
C LYS A 93 -8.49 2.71 12.96
N LYS A 94 -8.91 3.70 13.76
CA LYS A 94 -10.16 3.65 14.51
C LYS A 94 -11.29 4.02 13.58
N MET A 95 -12.02 3.01 13.10
CA MET A 95 -13.21 3.17 12.29
C MET A 95 -14.37 3.57 13.19
N ILE A 96 -14.87 4.79 13.01
CA ILE A 96 -15.98 5.34 13.78
C ILE A 96 -17.17 5.38 12.85
N PRO A 97 -18.31 4.74 13.16
CA PRO A 97 -19.51 4.87 12.36
C PRO A 97 -19.87 6.35 12.16
N ALA A 98 -20.07 6.74 10.90
CA ALA A 98 -20.48 8.08 10.54
C ALA A 98 -21.84 8.45 11.15
N SER A 99 -22.61 7.46 11.65
CA SER A 99 -23.87 7.63 12.38
C SER A 99 -23.69 8.00 13.86
N CYS A 100 -22.53 7.72 14.47
CA CYS A 100 -22.22 7.96 15.88
C CYS A 100 -21.73 9.40 16.17
N TYR A 101 -21.64 10.26 15.16
CA TYR A 101 -21.08 11.62 15.18
C TYR A 101 -21.85 12.68 16.00
N LYS A 102 -22.90 12.31 16.75
CA LYS A 102 -23.60 13.25 17.64
C LYS A 102 -22.75 13.73 18.82
N LEU A 103 -21.49 13.30 18.90
CA LEU A 103 -20.47 13.80 19.83
C LEU A 103 -19.45 14.55 18.98
N GLU A 104 -19.33 15.86 19.20
CA GLU A 104 -18.45 16.79 18.49
C GLU A 104 -17.02 16.24 18.37
N CYS A 105 -16.71 15.60 17.25
CA CYS A 105 -15.35 15.21 16.93
C CYS A 105 -14.62 16.45 16.41
N PRO A 106 -13.46 16.84 16.97
CA PRO A 106 -12.71 17.98 16.46
C PRO A 106 -12.43 17.88 14.96
N CYS A 107 -12.20 16.66 14.46
CA CYS A 107 -11.92 16.39 13.04
C CYS A 107 -13.08 16.73 12.08
N THR A 108 -14.33 16.82 12.57
CA THR A 108 -15.51 17.14 11.74
C THR A 108 -15.89 18.62 11.77
N THR A 109 -15.08 19.45 12.42
CA THR A 109 -15.28 20.89 12.62
C THR A 109 -13.95 21.61 12.41
N GLU A 110 -13.93 22.94 12.39
CA GLU A 110 -12.69 23.73 12.31
C GLU A 110 -11.70 23.47 13.46
N ALA A 111 -12.15 22.89 14.59
CA ALA A 111 -11.30 22.53 15.73
C ALA A 111 -10.25 21.43 15.41
N TYR A 112 -10.22 20.89 14.19
CA TYR A 112 -9.18 19.95 13.78
C TYR A 112 -7.77 20.54 13.80
N ILE A 113 -7.64 21.87 13.69
CA ILE A 113 -6.37 22.60 13.74
C ILE A 113 -5.62 22.41 15.06
N ASP A 114 -6.36 22.12 16.14
CA ASP A 114 -5.82 21.87 17.47
C ASP A 114 -5.41 20.40 17.68
N CYS A 115 -5.66 19.53 16.69
CA CYS A 115 -5.28 18.13 16.77
C CYS A 115 -3.74 17.98 16.72
N PRO A 116 -3.11 17.30 17.69
CA PRO A 116 -1.65 17.10 17.69
C PRO A 116 -1.12 16.39 16.44
N ALA A 117 -1.92 15.49 15.85
CA ALA A 117 -1.53 14.81 14.61
C ALA A 117 -1.56 15.76 13.41
N TYR A 118 -2.55 16.66 13.34
CA TYR A 118 -2.63 17.69 12.30
C TYR A 118 -1.48 18.70 12.43
N GLN A 119 -1.19 19.16 13.65
CA GLN A 119 -0.10 20.11 13.91
C GLN A 119 1.26 19.58 13.48
N LYS A 120 1.56 18.31 13.76
CA LYS A 120 2.81 17.66 13.30
C LYS A 120 2.94 17.65 11.77
N ILE A 121 1.83 17.47 11.05
CA ILE A 121 1.86 17.53 9.58
C ILE A 121 2.02 18.97 9.09
N ALA A 122 1.31 19.91 9.70
CA ALA A 122 1.45 21.33 9.37
C ALA A 122 2.87 21.86 9.63
N GLN A 123 3.58 21.28 10.60
CA GLN A 123 4.98 21.57 10.92
C GLN A 123 5.98 20.84 10.01
N GLY A 124 5.51 19.91 9.15
CA GLY A 124 6.34 19.14 8.22
C GLY A 124 7.03 17.91 8.84
N ASP A 125 6.71 17.56 10.10
CA ASP A 125 7.27 16.39 10.78
C ASP A 125 6.71 15.06 10.22
N ILE A 126 5.56 15.15 9.55
CA ILE A 126 4.89 14.04 8.88
C ILE A 126 4.51 14.56 7.48
N PRO A 127 4.94 13.92 6.38
CA PRO A 127 4.51 14.35 5.05
C PRO A 127 2.98 14.25 4.97
N PRO A 128 2.26 15.25 4.43
CA PRO A 128 0.83 15.13 4.20
C PRO A 128 0.63 13.90 3.33
N ALA A 129 -0.23 12.99 3.78
CA ALA A 129 -0.53 11.76 3.06
C ALA A 129 -1.05 12.14 1.67
N ALA A 130 -0.16 12.13 0.67
CA ALA A 130 -0.55 12.13 -0.71
C ALA A 130 -1.48 10.94 -0.86
N GLU A 131 -2.74 11.20 -1.19
CA GLU A 131 -3.88 10.30 -1.14
C GLU A 131 -3.49 8.89 -1.58
N ALA A 132 -3.15 8.03 -0.62
CA ALA A 132 -2.40 6.84 -0.92
C ALA A 132 -3.36 5.83 -1.55
N VAL A 133 -3.25 5.66 -2.87
CA VAL A 133 -4.12 4.79 -3.65
C VAL A 133 -3.90 3.37 -3.14
N ARG A 134 -4.96 2.73 -2.63
CA ARG A 134 -4.89 1.34 -2.20
C ARG A 134 -5.33 0.41 -3.33
N VAL A 135 -4.48 -0.54 -3.67
CA VAL A 135 -4.77 -1.59 -4.63
C VAL A 135 -4.75 -2.92 -3.89
N ARG A 136 -5.93 -3.52 -3.70
CA ARG A 136 -6.10 -4.81 -3.01
C ARG A 136 -5.39 -4.90 -1.65
N GLY A 137 -5.36 -3.79 -0.90
CA GLY A 137 -4.76 -3.71 0.44
C GLY A 137 -3.35 -3.11 0.48
N PHE A 138 -2.64 -3.08 -0.64
CA PHE A 138 -1.30 -2.48 -0.76
C PHE A 138 -1.38 -1.01 -1.14
N LEU A 139 -0.47 -0.22 -0.60
CA LEU A 139 -0.27 1.17 -1.01
C LEU A 139 0.35 1.23 -2.39
N LEU A 140 -0.05 2.24 -3.15
CA LEU A 140 0.52 2.59 -4.44
C LEU A 140 0.56 4.13 -4.53
N ASP A 141 1.76 4.67 -4.73
CA ASP A 141 1.95 6.05 -5.14
C ASP A 141 1.75 6.13 -6.66
N ASP A 142 0.80 6.94 -7.14
CA ASP A 142 0.50 7.09 -8.57
C ASP A 142 1.32 8.19 -9.27
N THR A 143 2.22 8.85 -8.53
CA THR A 143 3.14 9.87 -9.03
C THR A 143 4.50 9.31 -9.44
N VAL A 144 4.75 8.02 -9.18
CA VAL A 144 6.01 7.32 -9.50
C VAL A 144 5.82 6.25 -10.57
N TYR A 145 6.92 5.91 -11.25
CA TYR A 145 6.99 4.76 -12.16
C TYR A 145 7.30 3.49 -11.36
N TYR A 146 6.83 2.33 -11.83
CA TYR A 146 7.11 1.03 -11.24
C TYR A 146 7.80 0.13 -12.26
N HIS A 147 8.80 -0.61 -11.81
CA HIS A 147 9.37 -1.73 -12.53
C HIS A 147 8.77 -3.04 -12.01
N LYS A 148 8.58 -4.04 -12.89
CA LYS A 148 7.96 -5.35 -12.55
C LYS A 148 8.70 -6.14 -11.46
N GLY A 149 9.91 -5.73 -11.09
CA GLY A 149 10.65 -6.25 -9.93
C GLY A 149 10.38 -5.50 -8.62
N HIS A 150 9.22 -4.85 -8.50
CA HIS A 150 8.78 -4.12 -7.29
C HIS A 150 9.66 -2.93 -6.87
N ILE A 151 10.35 -2.32 -7.84
CA ILE A 151 11.11 -1.08 -7.62
C ILE A 151 10.32 0.09 -8.19
N TRP A 152 10.04 1.09 -7.36
CA TRP A 152 9.50 2.36 -7.82
C TRP A 152 10.61 3.33 -8.20
N LEU A 153 10.32 4.26 -9.12
CA LEU A 153 11.24 5.26 -9.64
C LEU A 153 10.54 6.63 -9.71
N GLN A 154 11.11 7.60 -9.01
CA GLN A 154 10.67 8.99 -9.01
C GLN A 154 11.71 9.87 -9.70
N ARG A 155 11.28 10.79 -10.56
CA ARG A 155 12.17 11.78 -11.17
C ARG A 155 12.45 12.91 -10.18
N VAL A 156 13.73 13.16 -9.90
CA VAL A 156 14.19 14.24 -9.00
C VAL A 156 15.40 14.91 -9.63
N ASP A 157 15.28 16.17 -10.03
CA ASP A 157 16.38 16.99 -10.57
C ASP A 157 17.24 16.31 -11.66
N GLY A 158 16.59 15.63 -12.60
CA GLY A 158 17.27 14.92 -13.71
C GLY A 158 17.91 13.57 -13.31
N LYS A 159 17.71 13.13 -12.06
CA LYS A 159 18.04 11.80 -11.55
C LYS A 159 16.77 10.97 -11.36
N LEU A 160 16.97 9.69 -11.03
CA LEU A 160 15.91 8.81 -10.57
C LEU A 160 16.19 8.40 -9.13
N ARG A 161 15.25 8.69 -8.24
CA ARG A 161 15.19 8.13 -6.90
C ARG A 161 14.45 6.81 -6.95
N LEU A 162 15.03 5.76 -6.37
CA LEU A 162 14.51 4.40 -6.38
C LEU A 162 14.16 3.96 -4.96
N GLY A 163 13.13 3.15 -4.83
CA GLY A 163 12.81 2.43 -3.59
C GLY A 163 12.05 1.13 -3.83
N LEU A 164 11.83 0.37 -2.76
CA LEU A 164 11.02 -0.85 -2.78
C LEU A 164 9.55 -0.48 -2.56
N ASP A 165 8.64 -1.04 -3.35
CA ASP A 165 7.20 -0.76 -3.20
C ASP A 165 6.58 -1.48 -1.97
N ASP A 166 5.35 -1.09 -1.62
CA ASP A 166 4.65 -1.64 -0.44
C ASP A 166 4.42 -3.17 -0.54
N PHE A 167 4.25 -3.69 -1.75
CA PHE A 167 4.09 -5.12 -1.98
C PHE A 167 5.41 -5.87 -1.75
N GLY A 168 6.51 -5.34 -2.28
CA GLY A 168 7.85 -5.89 -2.16
C GLY A 168 8.33 -5.91 -0.71
N GLN A 169 8.16 -4.81 0.02
CA GLN A 169 8.53 -4.77 1.45
C GLN A 169 7.67 -5.75 2.26
N TRP A 170 6.39 -5.87 1.94
CA TRP A 170 5.51 -6.82 2.61
C TRP A 170 5.96 -8.26 2.36
N LEU A 171 6.36 -8.63 1.14
CA LEU A 171 6.91 -9.96 0.84
C LEU A 171 8.16 -10.27 1.67
N LEU A 172 9.02 -9.27 1.88
CA LEU A 172 10.22 -9.41 2.70
C LEU A 172 9.89 -9.57 4.20
N GLY A 173 8.79 -8.99 4.67
CA GLY A 173 8.44 -8.95 6.08
C GLY A 173 9.32 -7.94 6.83
N GLU A 174 9.68 -8.23 8.07
CA GLU A 174 10.54 -7.34 8.86
C GLU A 174 11.97 -7.27 8.28
N ILE A 175 12.32 -6.11 7.72
CA ILE A 175 13.64 -5.86 7.14
C ILE A 175 14.60 -5.48 8.25
N LYS A 176 15.67 -6.26 8.40
CA LYS A 176 16.73 -6.03 9.41
C LYS A 176 17.86 -5.19 8.84
N GLU A 177 18.22 -5.42 7.59
CA GLU A 177 19.33 -4.72 6.93
C GLU A 177 19.10 -4.64 5.43
N VAL A 178 19.55 -3.54 4.81
CA VAL A 178 19.69 -3.41 3.36
C VAL A 178 21.14 -3.09 3.00
N VAL A 179 21.68 -3.82 2.03
CA VAL A 179 22.99 -3.53 1.44
C VAL A 179 22.76 -2.71 0.17
N LEU A 180 23.19 -1.45 0.22
CA LEU A 180 23.10 -0.50 -0.89
C LEU A 180 24.42 -0.47 -1.68
N PRO A 181 24.37 -0.21 -3.00
CA PRO A 181 25.58 -0.03 -3.80
C PRO A 181 26.34 1.25 -3.41
N ASN A 182 27.65 1.26 -3.64
CA ASN A 182 28.47 2.44 -3.38
C ASN A 182 28.12 3.59 -4.35
N ARG A 183 28.17 4.83 -3.84
CA ARG A 183 28.13 6.04 -4.69
C ARG A 183 29.24 5.97 -5.74
N GLY A 184 28.92 6.35 -6.97
CA GLY A 184 29.79 6.21 -8.15
C GLY A 184 29.76 4.81 -8.79
N GLY A 185 29.15 3.82 -8.15
CA GLY A 185 28.99 2.48 -8.71
C GLY A 185 28.12 2.45 -9.96
N LYS A 186 28.47 1.58 -10.92
CA LYS A 186 27.64 1.31 -12.09
C LYS A 186 26.58 0.28 -11.75
N ILE A 187 25.35 0.52 -12.20
CA ILE A 187 24.25 -0.43 -12.12
C ILE A 187 23.86 -0.86 -13.53
N ILE A 188 23.49 -2.12 -13.67
CA ILE A 188 23.20 -2.76 -14.96
C ILE A 188 21.83 -3.42 -14.87
N SER A 189 20.95 -3.10 -15.82
CA SER A 189 19.60 -3.68 -15.91
C SER A 189 19.66 -5.21 -15.80
N GLY A 190 18.80 -5.79 -14.95
CA GLY A 190 18.71 -7.24 -14.73
C GLY A 190 19.83 -7.85 -13.88
N ARG A 191 20.85 -7.09 -13.46
CA ARG A 191 21.89 -7.54 -12.53
C ARG A 191 21.52 -7.20 -11.08
N PRO A 192 22.01 -7.95 -10.07
CA PRO A 192 21.75 -7.65 -8.66
C PRO A 192 22.11 -6.19 -8.31
N LEU A 193 21.18 -5.50 -7.64
CA LEU A 193 21.33 -4.11 -7.19
C LEU A 193 21.27 -3.99 -5.68
N LEU A 194 20.28 -4.66 -5.08
CA LEU A 194 19.95 -4.56 -3.66
C LEU A 194 20.00 -5.95 -3.04
N LYS A 195 20.44 -6.02 -1.79
CA LYS A 195 20.34 -7.22 -0.98
C LYS A 195 19.72 -6.88 0.36
N PHE A 196 18.65 -7.59 0.70
CA PHE A 196 17.93 -7.42 1.96
C PHE A 196 18.19 -8.60 2.87
N ARG A 197 18.39 -8.33 4.16
CA ARG A 197 18.35 -9.33 5.23
C ARG A 197 17.08 -9.11 6.03
N CYS A 198 16.26 -10.15 6.10
CA CYS A 198 14.97 -10.15 6.78
C CYS A 198 14.94 -11.27 7.82
N ALA A 199 13.90 -11.34 8.64
CA ALA A 199 13.78 -12.41 9.63
C ALA A 199 13.80 -13.83 9.01
N GLN A 200 13.28 -13.96 7.79
CA GLN A 200 13.10 -15.23 7.07
C GLN A 200 14.33 -15.64 6.24
N GLY A 201 15.26 -14.72 5.96
CA GLY A 201 16.42 -14.99 5.12
C GLY A 201 16.93 -13.77 4.37
N THR A 202 17.56 -14.02 3.21
CA THR A 202 18.06 -12.96 2.34
C THR A 202 17.35 -12.98 1.01
N ALA A 203 17.08 -11.80 0.46
CA ALA A 203 16.52 -11.61 -0.87
C ALA A 203 17.39 -10.64 -1.68
N GLU A 204 17.54 -10.89 -2.98
CA GLU A 204 18.23 -9.98 -3.89
C GLU A 204 17.24 -9.37 -4.90
N ILE A 205 17.42 -8.09 -5.23
CA ILE A 205 16.59 -7.42 -6.24
C ILE A 205 17.49 -6.87 -7.34
N SER A 206 17.14 -7.20 -8.58
CA SER A 206 17.86 -6.76 -9.77
C SER A 206 17.59 -5.30 -10.10
N SER A 207 18.57 -4.65 -10.71
CA SER A 207 18.46 -3.28 -11.16
C SER A 207 17.42 -3.14 -12.29
N PRO A 208 16.55 -2.13 -12.25
CA PRO A 208 15.58 -1.90 -13.32
C PRO A 208 16.18 -1.23 -14.57
N LEU A 209 17.37 -0.62 -14.47
CA LEU A 209 17.95 0.18 -15.55
C LEU A 209 19.47 0.31 -15.44
N ASN A 210 20.10 0.76 -16.51
CA ASN A 210 21.53 1.08 -16.51
C ASN A 210 21.79 2.49 -15.97
N GLY A 211 22.84 2.67 -15.17
CA GLY A 211 23.14 4.00 -14.63
C GLY A 211 24.33 4.05 -13.69
N ILE A 212 24.48 5.19 -13.03
CA ILE A 212 25.50 5.43 -12.01
C ILE A 212 24.82 5.90 -10.72
N VAL A 213 25.13 5.26 -9.60
CA VAL A 213 24.63 5.66 -8.28
C VAL A 213 25.22 7.02 -7.91
N VAL A 214 24.37 8.00 -7.61
CA VAL A 214 24.78 9.36 -7.23
C VAL A 214 24.39 9.72 -5.79
N GLY A 215 23.49 8.96 -5.19
CA GLY A 215 23.08 9.12 -3.79
C GLY A 215 22.59 7.80 -3.22
N ILE A 216 22.68 7.65 -1.90
CA ILE A 216 22.10 6.54 -1.13
C ILE A 216 21.47 7.10 0.12
N ASN A 217 20.44 6.42 0.64
CA ASN A 217 19.80 6.80 1.88
C ASN A 217 20.62 6.28 3.07
N GLU A 218 21.46 7.14 3.64
CA GLU A 218 22.30 6.77 4.79
C GLU A 218 21.48 6.51 6.06
N GLY A 219 20.26 7.06 6.16
CA GLY A 219 19.36 6.84 7.29
C GLY A 219 18.96 5.38 7.47
N LEU A 220 19.00 4.58 6.40
CA LEU A 220 18.68 3.15 6.45
C LEU A 220 19.73 2.30 7.18
N ARG A 221 20.93 2.84 7.44
CA ARG A 221 21.91 2.19 8.31
C ARG A 221 21.55 2.30 9.78
N GLU A 222 20.88 3.40 10.15
CA GLU A 222 20.42 3.65 11.51
C GLU A 222 19.06 2.99 11.74
N ASP A 223 18.16 3.10 10.76
CA ASP A 223 16.82 2.54 10.81
C ASP A 223 16.37 1.98 9.45
N SER A 224 16.53 0.68 9.27
CA SER A 224 16.06 -0.04 8.08
C SER A 224 14.54 -0.26 8.06
N SER A 225 13.85 -0.06 9.19
CA SER A 225 12.40 -0.23 9.29
C SER A 225 11.61 0.84 8.54
N LEU A 226 12.25 1.96 8.18
CA LEU A 226 11.68 2.99 7.31
C LEU A 226 11.19 2.44 5.98
N ILE A 227 11.81 1.37 5.46
CA ILE A 227 11.38 0.68 4.23
C ILE A 227 10.03 -0.01 4.43
N ASN A 228 9.77 -0.54 5.63
CA ASN A 228 8.50 -1.16 5.98
C ASN A 228 7.42 -0.11 6.34
N ILE A 229 7.80 1.00 6.96
CA ILE A 229 6.87 2.01 7.51
C ILE A 229 6.44 3.04 6.45
N ASP A 230 7.39 3.53 5.66
CA ASP A 230 7.18 4.60 4.69
C ASP A 230 7.94 4.32 3.38
N PRO A 231 7.54 3.28 2.62
CA PRO A 231 8.28 2.80 1.44
C PRO A 231 8.43 3.84 0.33
N TYR A 232 7.54 4.84 0.25
CA TYR A 232 7.54 5.87 -0.80
C TYR A 232 8.12 7.21 -0.34
N GLY A 233 8.19 7.46 0.98
CA GLY A 233 8.80 8.65 1.56
C GLY A 233 10.21 8.35 2.09
N GLN A 234 10.33 8.21 3.41
CA GLN A 234 11.62 8.05 4.10
C GLN A 234 12.34 6.73 3.76
N GLY A 235 11.63 5.72 3.26
CA GLY A 235 12.14 4.41 2.86
C GLY A 235 12.80 4.34 1.47
N TRP A 236 13.01 5.48 0.80
CA TRP A 236 13.76 5.50 -0.47
C TRP A 236 15.17 4.91 -0.30
N LEU A 237 15.70 4.25 -1.34
CA LEU A 237 16.93 3.45 -1.23
C LEU A 237 18.15 4.17 -1.81
N LEU A 238 18.08 4.58 -3.08
CA LEU A 238 19.19 5.23 -3.77
C LEU A 238 18.75 6.21 -4.86
N GLU A 239 19.65 7.09 -5.24
CA GLU A 239 19.52 7.95 -6.41
C GLU A 239 20.49 7.52 -7.50
N VAL A 240 20.01 7.50 -8.74
CA VAL A 240 20.73 7.08 -9.93
C VAL A 240 20.73 8.19 -10.95
N ARG A 241 21.89 8.47 -11.54
CA ARG A 241 21.98 9.15 -12.83
C ARG A 241 21.79 8.11 -13.94
N PRO A 242 20.65 8.12 -14.64
CA PRO A 242 20.36 7.12 -15.66
C PRO A 242 21.34 7.21 -16.84
N ALA A 243 21.64 6.08 -17.46
CA ALA A 243 22.42 6.06 -18.70
C ALA A 243 21.64 6.72 -19.85
N LYS A 244 22.35 7.09 -20.93
CA LYS A 244 21.74 7.73 -22.09
C LYS A 244 20.63 6.84 -22.68
N GLY A 245 19.42 7.40 -22.83
CA GLY A 245 18.25 6.71 -23.37
C GLY A 245 17.36 6.01 -22.33
N GLU A 246 17.84 5.78 -21.11
CA GLU A 246 17.06 5.08 -20.06
C GLU A 246 15.83 5.89 -19.61
N LEU A 247 15.91 7.22 -19.59
CA LEU A 247 14.75 8.06 -19.29
C LEU A 247 13.62 7.91 -20.32
N ALA A 248 13.95 7.61 -21.57
CA ALA A 248 12.95 7.35 -22.61
C ALA A 248 12.30 5.96 -22.45
N ARG A 249 13.02 4.98 -21.85
CA ARG A 249 12.49 3.65 -21.55
C ARG A 249 11.41 3.66 -20.47
N LEU A 250 11.33 4.69 -19.63
CA LEU A 250 10.27 4.82 -18.61
C LEU A 250 8.85 4.86 -19.20
N ASN A 251 8.71 5.12 -20.50
CA ASN A 251 7.43 5.09 -21.20
C ASN A 251 7.20 3.77 -22.00
N GLN A 252 8.01 2.74 -21.77
CA GLN A 252 7.92 1.43 -22.41
C GLN A 252 7.31 0.37 -21.48
N GLU A 253 6.98 -0.82 -22.00
CA GLU A 253 6.18 -1.86 -21.31
C GLU A 253 6.77 -2.44 -20.01
N GLU A 254 8.06 -2.22 -19.76
CA GLU A 254 8.74 -2.66 -18.53
C GLU A 254 8.48 -1.73 -17.34
N PHE A 255 8.14 -0.47 -17.63
CA PHE A 255 7.86 0.56 -16.64
C PHE A 255 6.39 0.94 -16.67
N LEU A 256 5.79 1.02 -15.49
CA LEU A 256 4.36 1.13 -15.30
C LEU A 256 4.06 2.42 -14.56
N TYR A 257 3.05 3.16 -15.01
CA TYR A 257 2.66 4.43 -14.42
C TYR A 257 1.13 4.54 -14.38
N GLY A 258 0.59 5.29 -13.42
CA GLY A 258 -0.84 5.56 -13.31
C GLY A 258 -1.71 4.31 -13.33
N SER A 259 -2.67 4.23 -14.26
CA SER A 259 -3.60 3.09 -14.38
C SER A 259 -2.91 1.76 -14.70
N ASN A 260 -1.78 1.79 -15.41
CA ASN A 260 -1.03 0.58 -15.74
C ASN A 260 -0.35 -0.01 -14.51
N ALA A 261 0.18 0.84 -13.62
CA ALA A 261 0.75 0.40 -12.34
C ALA A 261 -0.34 -0.22 -11.45
N ARG A 262 -1.52 0.42 -11.37
CA ARG A 262 -2.68 -0.14 -10.64
C ARG A 262 -3.07 -1.52 -11.16
N SER A 263 -3.29 -1.67 -12.47
CA SER A 263 -3.69 -2.96 -13.06
C SER A 263 -2.63 -4.05 -12.91
N TRP A 264 -1.35 -3.70 -12.96
CA TRP A 264 -0.26 -4.64 -12.69
C TRP A 264 -0.25 -5.09 -11.23
N LEU A 265 -0.36 -4.16 -10.28
CA LEU A 265 -0.37 -4.50 -8.86
C LEU A 265 -1.59 -5.37 -8.50
N GLU A 266 -2.77 -5.10 -9.07
CA GLU A 266 -3.94 -5.99 -8.94
C GLU A 266 -3.61 -7.44 -9.35
N LYS A 267 -2.94 -7.61 -10.51
CA LYS A 267 -2.56 -8.93 -11.01
C LYS A 267 -1.50 -9.61 -10.15
N GLU A 268 -0.52 -8.88 -9.63
CA GLU A 268 0.49 -9.46 -8.73
C GLU A 268 -0.14 -9.90 -7.40
N VAL A 269 -1.12 -9.14 -6.88
CA VAL A 269 -1.87 -9.55 -5.68
C VAL A 269 -2.76 -10.76 -5.95
N ASP A 270 -3.46 -10.81 -7.08
CA ASP A 270 -4.26 -11.99 -7.48
C ASP A 270 -3.36 -13.24 -7.64
N ARG A 271 -2.17 -13.08 -8.21
CA ARG A 271 -1.17 -14.15 -8.35
C ARG A 271 -0.62 -14.61 -6.99
N LEU A 272 -0.39 -13.67 -6.06
CA LEU A 272 0.03 -14.00 -4.70
C LEU A 272 -1.04 -14.83 -3.98
N HIS A 273 -2.31 -14.43 -4.07
CA HIS A 273 -3.43 -15.20 -3.51
C HIS A 273 -3.49 -16.62 -4.07
N TYR A 274 -3.33 -16.77 -5.39
CA TYR A 274 -3.29 -18.08 -6.02
C TYR A 274 -2.19 -18.97 -5.43
N ILE A 275 -0.95 -18.48 -5.35
CA ILE A 275 0.20 -19.24 -4.81
C ILE A 275 -0.02 -19.59 -3.32
N LEU A 276 -0.56 -18.66 -2.53
CA LEU A 276 -0.85 -18.91 -1.12
C LEU A 276 -1.87 -20.03 -0.93
N GLN A 277 -2.89 -20.09 -1.79
CA GLN A 277 -3.93 -21.11 -1.75
C GLN A 277 -3.45 -22.47 -2.25
N THR A 278 -2.71 -22.52 -3.37
CA THR A 278 -2.37 -23.78 -4.04
C THR A 278 -1.05 -24.40 -3.58
N GLU A 279 -0.02 -23.59 -3.35
CA GLU A 279 1.35 -24.07 -3.11
C GLU A 279 1.72 -24.03 -1.62
N ILE A 280 1.17 -23.08 -0.88
CA ILE A 280 1.56 -22.81 0.52
C ILE A 280 0.50 -23.36 1.48
N GLY A 281 -0.76 -23.48 1.04
CA GLY A 281 -1.85 -24.06 1.83
C GLY A 281 -2.29 -23.19 3.00
N VAL A 282 -2.03 -21.88 2.95
CA VAL A 282 -2.49 -20.96 4.00
C VAL A 282 -3.94 -20.58 3.71
N THR A 283 -4.84 -20.88 4.64
CA THR A 283 -6.19 -20.35 4.58
C THR A 283 -6.20 -18.93 5.14
N MET A 284 -6.62 -17.96 4.34
CA MET A 284 -6.75 -16.56 4.78
C MET A 284 -7.93 -16.44 5.74
N GLY A 285 -7.68 -16.61 7.04
CA GLY A 285 -8.71 -16.62 8.08
C GLY A 285 -9.40 -15.27 8.35
N ASP A 286 -8.93 -14.18 7.74
CA ASP A 286 -9.40 -12.83 8.03
C ASP A 286 -10.40 -12.26 6.99
N GLY A 287 -10.85 -13.07 6.03
CA GLY A 287 -11.82 -12.63 5.00
C GLY A 287 -11.16 -12.01 3.77
N GLY A 288 -9.95 -12.44 3.43
CA GLY A 288 -9.26 -12.06 2.19
C GLY A 288 -8.27 -10.91 2.34
N ASN A 289 -7.87 -10.56 3.57
CA ASN A 289 -6.73 -9.66 3.78
C ASN A 289 -5.46 -10.49 4.00
N LEU A 290 -4.33 -9.97 3.54
CA LEU A 290 -3.05 -10.56 3.85
C LEU A 290 -2.61 -10.07 5.23
N SER A 291 -2.47 -11.00 6.18
CA SER A 291 -1.88 -10.66 7.48
C SER A 291 -0.51 -10.04 7.27
N ARG A 292 -0.23 -8.94 7.98
CA ARG A 292 1.07 -8.25 7.92
C ARG A 292 2.24 -9.14 8.37
N ASN A 293 1.96 -10.20 9.11
CA ASN A 293 2.97 -11.10 9.68
C ASN A 293 2.90 -12.50 9.06
N LEU A 294 2.28 -12.65 7.88
CA LEU A 294 2.15 -13.95 7.24
C LEU A 294 3.52 -14.62 7.03
N GLN A 295 4.53 -13.82 6.74
CA GLN A 295 5.92 -14.23 6.51
C GLN A 295 6.53 -14.86 7.77
N GLU A 296 6.11 -14.47 8.97
CA GLU A 296 6.63 -15.01 10.25
C GLU A 296 6.12 -16.43 10.51
N VAL A 297 4.94 -16.76 9.99
CA VAL A 297 4.32 -18.08 10.18
C VAL A 297 4.56 -19.02 9.00
N MET A 298 5.19 -18.53 7.93
CA MET A 298 5.55 -19.30 6.74
C MET A 298 6.85 -20.06 6.92
N ALA A 299 6.91 -21.29 6.40
CA ALA A 299 8.16 -22.04 6.37
C ALA A 299 9.17 -21.36 5.41
N PRO A 300 10.49 -21.39 5.69
CA PRO A 300 11.51 -20.72 4.86
C PRO A 300 11.45 -21.10 3.37
N ARG A 301 11.10 -22.35 3.06
CA ARG A 301 10.92 -22.82 1.67
C ARG A 301 9.77 -22.11 0.96
N GLN A 302 8.66 -21.89 1.65
CA GLN A 302 7.48 -21.22 1.11
C GLN A 302 7.76 -19.73 0.89
N TRP A 303 8.44 -19.10 1.85
CA TRP A 303 8.90 -17.72 1.70
C TRP A 303 9.84 -17.57 0.50
N GLY A 304 10.85 -18.46 0.38
CA GLY A 304 11.77 -18.46 -0.75
C GLY A 304 11.08 -18.64 -2.11
N LEU A 305 9.98 -19.39 -2.19
CA LEU A 305 9.17 -19.48 -3.40
C LEU A 305 8.56 -18.12 -3.77
N LEU A 306 7.99 -17.39 -2.81
CA LEU A 306 7.44 -16.05 -3.06
C LEU A 306 8.52 -15.08 -3.52
N ILE A 307 9.64 -15.02 -2.80
CA ILE A 307 10.78 -14.14 -3.15
C ILE A 307 11.27 -14.41 -4.56
N LYS A 308 11.46 -15.69 -4.92
CA LYS A 308 11.87 -16.08 -6.26
C LYS A 308 10.87 -15.70 -7.35
N THR A 309 9.59 -15.76 -7.02
CA THR A 309 8.49 -15.54 -7.96
C THR A 309 8.28 -14.06 -8.27
N PHE A 310 8.39 -13.20 -7.25
CA PHE A 310 8.02 -11.79 -7.33
C PHE A 310 9.24 -10.85 -7.39
N LEU A 311 10.32 -11.15 -6.67
CA LEU A 311 11.46 -10.23 -6.52
C LEU A 311 12.70 -10.65 -7.32
N GLU A 312 13.08 -11.93 -7.28
CA GLU A 312 14.33 -12.42 -7.87
C GLU A 312 14.17 -12.95 -9.30
N ARG A 313 13.26 -12.39 -10.11
CA ARG A 313 13.00 -12.91 -11.47
C ARG A 313 14.33 -13.16 -12.23
N LYS A 314 14.64 -14.44 -12.44
CA LYS A 314 15.48 -14.88 -13.55
C LYS A 314 14.57 -14.79 -14.76
N GLU A 315 14.86 -13.87 -15.68
CA GLU A 315 14.23 -13.91 -17.00
C GLU A 315 14.32 -15.34 -17.54
N GLY A 316 13.17 -15.86 -17.96
CA GLY A 316 13.02 -17.03 -18.81
C GLY A 316 12.22 -16.59 -20.02
#